data_AF-A0A973TGA7-F1
#
_entry.id   AF-A0A973TGA7-F1
#
_cell.length_a   1.000
_cell.length_b   1.000
_cell.length_c   1.000
_cell.angle_alpha   90.00
_cell.angle_beta   90.00
_cell.angle_gamma   90.00
#
_symmetry.space_group_name_H-M   'P 1'
#
loop_
_entity.id
_entity.type
_entity.pdbx_description
1 polymer ?
#
loop_
_entity_poly.entity_id
_entity_poly.type
_entity_poly.pdbx_seq_one_letter_code
_entity_poly.pdbx_strand_id
1 'polypeptide(L)'
;MRIAFVLALLLATGWSADAHAGIVIYRCTDAFGRLTVQNDVPCPKGTRQQKQVVEPPPPMPAYRPPAPLPATPAQAEAAPVDPTPPPATPLPPPPLFRCHTPDNDSYLGENGTPAPRCLALPVVGLDGAPSAATACQMVADTCERIPDGAACDAWQQYARQAEAAWRFGRAEDGAKHQAEFERVQRVLRESTCAQAKPGA
;
A
#
# COMPACT_ATOMS: atom_id res chain seq x y z
N MET A 1 19.17 25.43 62.72
CA MET A 1 18.64 26.25 61.61
C MET A 1 19.35 25.83 60.31
N ARG A 2 19.14 24.73 59.58
CA ARG A 2 18.02 23.77 59.39
C ARG A 2 16.69 24.47 59.14
N ILE A 3 16.14 24.32 57.93
CA ILE A 3 14.78 24.72 57.47
C ILE A 3 14.65 26.09 56.72
N ALA A 4 15.70 26.58 56.04
CA ALA A 4 15.51 27.69 55.08
C ALA A 4 16.02 27.40 53.66
N PHE A 5 16.55 26.19 53.43
CA PHE A 5 17.20 25.77 52.18
C PHE A 5 16.31 24.91 51.26
N VAL A 6 14.99 24.84 51.52
CA VAL A 6 14.09 23.88 50.84
C VAL A 6 13.04 24.55 49.93
N LEU A 7 12.87 25.88 49.97
CA LEU A 7 11.77 26.55 49.25
C LEU A 7 12.13 27.23 47.92
N ALA A 8 13.38 27.15 47.46
CA ALA A 8 13.84 27.82 46.24
C ALA A 8 14.13 26.86 45.06
N LEU A 9 13.86 25.56 45.19
CA LEU A 9 14.22 24.53 44.19
C LEU A 9 13.00 23.76 43.65
N LEU A 10 11.85 24.42 43.53
CA LEU A 10 10.58 23.79 43.11
C LEU A 10 9.85 24.51 41.95
N LEU A 11 10.58 25.27 41.13
CA LEU A 11 10.02 26.00 39.97
C LEU A 11 10.57 25.55 38.61
N ALA A 12 11.19 24.37 38.54
CA ALA A 12 11.57 23.74 37.28
C ALA A 12 10.71 22.48 37.02
N THR A 13 9.39 22.61 37.06
CA THR A 13 8.49 21.62 36.47
C THR A 13 8.40 21.93 34.98
N GLY A 14 9.03 21.08 34.17
CA GLY A 14 9.07 21.20 32.73
C GLY A 14 7.67 21.32 32.11
N TRP A 15 7.56 22.20 31.13
CA TRP A 15 6.54 22.05 30.09
C TRP A 15 6.85 20.75 29.36
N SER A 16 6.18 19.68 29.74
CA SER A 16 5.92 18.59 28.80
C SER A 16 5.07 19.21 27.69
N ALA A 17 5.64 19.38 26.51
CA ALA A 17 4.84 19.54 25.31
C ALA A 17 4.01 18.26 25.18
N ASP A 18 2.70 18.38 25.43
CA ASP A 18 1.76 17.31 25.18
C ASP A 18 1.79 17.03 23.67
N ALA A 19 2.49 15.97 23.25
CA ALA A 19 2.65 15.57 21.86
C ALA A 19 1.39 14.88 21.30
N HIS A 20 0.21 15.37 21.70
CA HIS A 20 -1.10 14.79 21.41
C HIS A 20 -2.18 15.86 21.13
N ALA A 21 -1.80 17.07 20.74
CA ALA A 21 -2.78 18.07 20.30
C ALA A 21 -3.20 17.78 18.85
N GLY A 22 -4.44 17.33 18.64
CA GLY A 22 -5.04 17.21 17.31
C GLY A 22 -5.02 18.55 16.54
N ILE A 23 -4.84 18.48 15.22
CA ILE A 23 -4.77 19.66 14.36
C ILE A 23 -6.18 20.20 14.12
N VAL A 24 -6.41 21.50 14.32
CA VAL A 24 -7.71 22.11 14.05
C VAL A 24 -7.71 22.66 12.63
N ILE A 25 -8.50 22.05 11.75
CA ILE A 25 -8.69 22.51 10.37
C ILE A 25 -9.90 23.43 10.30
N TYR A 26 -9.68 24.65 9.81
CA TYR A 26 -10.71 25.63 9.50
C TYR A 26 -10.92 25.69 7.98
N ARG A 27 -12.13 25.37 7.52
CA ARG A 27 -12.55 25.57 6.14
C ARG A 27 -13.36 26.86 6.08
N CYS A 28 -12.86 27.81 5.29
CA CYS A 28 -13.44 29.14 5.18
C CYS A 28 -14.01 29.33 3.77
N THR A 29 -15.30 29.63 3.69
CA THR A 29 -15.98 29.93 2.42
C THR A 29 -16.31 31.42 2.37
N ASP A 30 -15.82 32.12 1.35
CA ASP A 30 -16.12 33.54 1.16
C ASP A 30 -17.50 33.78 0.50
N ALA A 31 -17.88 35.04 0.33
CA ALA A 31 -19.14 35.43 -0.29
C ALA A 31 -19.25 35.04 -1.77
N PHE A 32 -18.12 34.75 -2.43
CA PHE A 32 -18.05 34.29 -3.82
C PHE A 32 -18.01 32.75 -3.92
N GLY A 33 -18.12 32.04 -2.78
CA GLY A 33 -18.08 30.58 -2.72
C GLY A 33 -16.68 29.99 -2.80
N ARG A 34 -15.60 30.79 -2.75
CA ARG A 34 -14.23 30.28 -2.79
C ARG A 34 -13.87 29.68 -1.44
N LEU A 35 -13.32 28.47 -1.47
CA LEU A 35 -12.95 27.72 -0.27
C LEU A 35 -11.45 27.82 -0.03
N THR A 36 -11.08 28.18 1.20
CA THR A 36 -9.70 28.16 1.70
C THR A 36 -9.63 27.27 2.94
N VAL A 37 -8.51 26.56 3.12
CA VAL A 37 -8.28 25.67 4.25
C VAL A 37 -7.10 26.20 5.05
N GLN A 38 -7.30 26.41 6.35
CA GLN A 38 -6.31 26.95 7.26
C GLN A 38 -6.14 26.00 8.46
N ASN A 39 -4.91 25.78 8.89
CA ASN A 39 -4.60 24.99 10.08
C ASN A 39 -4.42 25.94 11.25
N ASP A 40 -5.13 25.67 12.35
CA ASP A 40 -5.03 26.33 13.66
C ASP A 40 -5.34 27.85 13.67
N VAL A 41 -5.61 28.45 12.50
CA VAL A 41 -5.99 29.86 12.33
C VAL A 41 -7.48 29.99 12.01
N PRO A 42 -8.28 30.67 12.85
CA PRO A 42 -9.70 30.91 12.58
C PRO A 42 -9.96 31.71 11.30
N CYS A 43 -11.13 31.51 10.70
CA CYS A 43 -11.51 32.19 9.47
C CYS A 43 -11.64 33.71 9.66
N PRO A 44 -11.24 34.52 8.66
CA PRO A 44 -11.43 35.97 8.70
C PRO A 44 -12.92 36.33 8.76
N LYS A 45 -13.22 37.47 9.37
CA LYS A 45 -14.60 37.97 9.51
C LYS A 45 -15.26 38.11 8.13
N GLY A 46 -16.54 37.74 8.04
CA GLY A 46 -17.29 37.78 6.77
C GLY A 46 -17.20 36.51 5.92
N THR A 47 -16.50 35.47 6.39
CA THR A 47 -16.49 34.14 5.76
C THR A 47 -17.27 33.12 6.60
N ARG A 48 -17.85 32.10 5.94
CA ARG A 48 -18.49 30.97 6.61
C ARG A 48 -17.41 30.01 7.11
N GLN A 49 -17.44 29.70 8.41
CA GLN A 49 -16.45 28.84 9.06
C GLN A 49 -16.99 27.43 9.30
N GLN A 50 -16.21 26.41 8.92
CA GLN A 50 -16.39 25.03 9.36
C GLN A 50 -15.12 24.58 10.08
N LYS A 51 -15.25 24.24 11.37
CA LYS A 51 -14.15 23.77 12.22
C LYS A 51 -14.18 22.24 12.27
N GLN A 52 -13.06 21.61 11.97
CA GLN A 52 -12.86 20.17 12.11
C GLN A 52 -11.61 19.93 12.95
N VAL A 53 -11.72 19.14 14.01
CA VAL A 53 -10.56 18.68 14.77
C VAL A 53 -10.14 17.34 14.19
N VAL A 54 -8.89 17.23 13.76
CA VAL A 54 -8.31 15.97 13.30
C VAL A 54 -7.57 15.36 14.48
N GLU A 55 -8.11 14.25 14.97
CA GLU A 55 -7.46 13.46 16.01
C GLU A 55 -6.16 12.87 15.45
N PRO A 56 -5.03 12.92 16.18
CA PRO A 56 -3.81 12.27 15.75
C PRO A 56 -4.06 10.76 15.60
N PRO A 57 -3.40 10.09 14.63
CA PRO A 57 -3.51 8.66 14.48
C PRO A 57 -3.05 7.97 15.78
N PRO A 58 -3.66 6.82 16.14
CA PRO A 58 -3.25 6.08 17.32
C PRO A 58 -1.76 5.70 17.21
N PRO A 59 -1.02 5.65 18.33
CA PRO A 59 0.39 5.28 18.30
C PRO A 59 0.53 3.88 17.69
N MET A 60 1.47 3.76 16.74
CA MET A 60 1.80 2.48 16.14
C MET A 60 2.29 1.52 17.23
N PRO A 61 1.94 0.22 17.16
CA PRO A 61 2.44 -0.76 18.12
C PRO A 61 3.97 -0.80 18.07
N ALA A 62 4.59 -0.93 19.25
CA ALA A 62 6.04 -1.06 19.35
C ALA A 62 6.52 -2.27 18.52
N TYR A 63 7.53 -2.04 17.69
CA TYR A 63 8.15 -3.09 16.90
C TYR A 63 8.66 -4.21 17.82
N ARG A 64 8.18 -5.43 17.58
CA ARG A 64 8.65 -6.63 18.28
C ARG A 64 9.50 -7.44 17.29
N PRO A 65 10.82 -7.58 17.50
CA PRO A 65 11.65 -8.43 16.66
C PRO A 65 11.10 -9.87 16.67
N PRO A 66 11.10 -10.58 15.54
CA PRO A 66 10.74 -11.99 15.51
C PRO A 66 11.72 -12.79 16.38
N ALA A 67 11.20 -13.81 17.07
CA ALA A 67 12.04 -14.74 17.82
C ALA A 67 12.97 -15.49 16.86
N PRO A 68 14.22 -15.79 17.27
CA PRO A 68 15.12 -16.64 16.49
C PRO A 68 14.47 -18.00 16.23
N LEU A 69 14.46 -18.44 14.98
CA LEU A 69 14.04 -19.79 14.63
C LEU A 69 15.05 -20.81 15.21
N PRO A 70 14.59 -21.98 15.69
CA PRO A 70 15.49 -23.06 16.09
C PRO A 70 16.26 -23.59 14.87
N ALA A 71 17.54 -23.93 15.10
CA ALA A 71 18.37 -24.56 14.09
C ALA A 71 17.87 -25.98 13.76
N THR A 72 17.64 -26.24 12.47
CA THR A 72 17.30 -27.56 11.94
C THR A 72 18.48 -28.53 12.09
N PRO A 73 18.29 -29.80 12.50
CA PRO A 73 19.37 -30.78 12.50
C PRO A 73 19.88 -31.06 11.08
N ALA A 74 21.19 -31.25 10.95
CA ALA A 74 21.84 -31.67 9.72
C ALA A 74 21.31 -33.04 9.26
N GLN A 75 20.85 -33.11 8.02
CA GLN A 75 20.36 -34.33 7.38
C GLN A 75 21.55 -35.17 6.89
N ALA A 76 21.45 -36.49 7.08
CA ALA A 76 22.47 -37.48 6.82
C ALA A 76 22.85 -37.60 5.33
N GLU A 77 24.12 -37.99 5.14
CA GLU A 77 24.85 -38.28 3.91
C GLU A 77 24.02 -39.07 2.87
N ALA A 78 23.93 -38.55 1.65
CA ALA A 78 23.34 -39.24 0.50
C ALA A 78 24.39 -40.11 -0.23
N ALA A 79 23.97 -41.32 -0.62
CA ALA A 79 24.73 -42.26 -1.43
C ALA A 79 25.08 -41.69 -2.83
N PRO A 80 26.08 -42.24 -3.54
CA PRO A 80 26.60 -41.63 -4.76
C PRO A 80 25.57 -41.64 -5.89
N VAL A 81 25.36 -40.46 -6.47
CA VAL A 81 24.44 -40.21 -7.58
C VAL A 81 25.21 -40.30 -8.89
N ASP A 82 24.66 -41.03 -9.87
CA ASP A 82 25.05 -41.00 -11.29
C ASP A 82 25.18 -39.55 -11.81
N PRO A 83 25.95 -39.29 -12.88
CA PRO A 83 26.29 -37.94 -13.31
C PRO A 83 25.02 -37.16 -13.66
N THR A 84 24.70 -36.21 -12.78
CA THR A 84 23.60 -35.26 -12.94
C THR A 84 23.92 -34.37 -14.15
N PRO A 85 22.98 -34.17 -15.09
CA PRO A 85 23.17 -33.19 -16.16
C PRO A 85 23.45 -31.81 -15.55
N PRO A 86 24.24 -30.94 -16.20
CA PRO A 86 24.58 -29.64 -15.64
C PRO A 86 23.31 -28.88 -15.23
N PRO A 87 23.33 -28.18 -14.07
CA PRO A 87 22.15 -27.45 -13.60
C PRO A 87 21.69 -26.48 -14.69
N ALA A 88 20.41 -26.56 -15.04
CA ALA A 88 19.82 -25.63 -15.98
C ALA A 88 19.99 -24.20 -15.43
N THR A 89 20.54 -23.30 -16.25
CA THR A 89 20.62 -21.88 -15.90
C THR A 89 19.21 -21.34 -15.66
N PRO A 90 18.92 -20.72 -14.51
CA PRO A 90 17.60 -20.16 -14.24
C PRO A 90 17.18 -19.17 -15.33
N LEU A 91 15.93 -19.27 -15.77
CA LEU A 91 15.36 -18.37 -16.77
C LEU A 91 15.00 -17.02 -16.12
N PRO A 92 15.01 -15.90 -16.87
CA PRO A 92 14.46 -14.65 -16.38
C PRO A 92 12.99 -14.84 -15.99
N PRO A 93 12.46 -14.06 -15.02
CA PRO A 93 11.07 -14.15 -14.66
C PRO A 93 10.18 -13.79 -15.87
N PRO A 94 8.93 -14.29 -15.93
CA PRO A 94 8.00 -13.91 -16.98
C PRO A 94 7.77 -12.39 -17.03
N PRO A 95 7.37 -11.84 -18.19
CA PRO A 95 7.13 -10.40 -18.30
C PRO A 95 6.01 -9.96 -17.36
N LEU A 96 6.25 -8.86 -16.64
CA LEU A 96 5.21 -8.09 -15.95
C LEU A 96 4.95 -6.78 -16.67
N PHE A 97 3.75 -6.27 -16.48
CA PHE A 97 3.27 -5.03 -17.05
C PHE A 97 2.87 -4.08 -15.93
N ARG A 98 3.14 -2.80 -16.14
CA ARG A 98 2.54 -1.71 -15.36
C ARG A 98 1.38 -1.17 -16.17
N CYS A 99 0.18 -1.40 -15.66
CA CYS A 99 -1.05 -0.96 -16.28
C CYS A 99 -1.59 0.27 -15.57
N HIS A 100 -2.32 1.10 -16.32
CA HIS A 100 -2.98 2.30 -15.86
C HIS A 100 -4.47 2.23 -16.22
N THR A 101 -5.32 2.45 -15.22
CA THR A 101 -6.76 2.59 -15.43
C THR A 101 -7.07 3.95 -16.06
N PRO A 102 -8.26 4.13 -16.66
CA PRO A 102 -8.71 5.43 -17.16
C PRO A 102 -8.73 6.53 -16.08
N ASP A 103 -8.88 6.14 -14.80
CA ASP A 103 -8.87 7.03 -13.65
C ASP A 103 -7.44 7.36 -13.15
N ASN A 104 -6.40 6.88 -13.87
CA ASN A 104 -4.97 7.01 -13.58
C ASN A 104 -4.44 6.16 -12.41
N ASP A 105 -5.21 5.20 -11.89
CA ASP A 105 -4.67 4.22 -10.95
C ASP A 105 -3.67 3.29 -11.65
N SER A 106 -2.60 2.89 -10.96
CA SER A 106 -1.61 1.97 -11.50
C SER A 106 -1.63 0.63 -10.79
N TYR A 107 -1.49 -0.45 -11.56
CA TYR A 107 -1.39 -1.81 -11.02
C TYR A 107 -0.37 -2.65 -11.80
N LEU A 108 0.10 -3.72 -11.16
CA LEU A 108 0.96 -4.72 -11.80
C LEU A 108 0.09 -5.87 -12.32
N GLY A 109 0.36 -6.31 -13.53
CA GLY A 109 -0.33 -7.44 -14.15
C GLY A 109 0.60 -8.30 -15.00
N GLU A 110 0.26 -9.58 -15.13
CA GLU A 110 0.99 -10.53 -15.99
C GLU A 110 0.51 -10.50 -17.45
N ASN A 111 -0.60 -9.81 -17.73
CA ASN A 111 -1.15 -9.65 -19.07
C ASN A 111 -1.05 -8.17 -19.49
N GLY A 112 -0.36 -7.90 -20.60
CA GLY A 112 -0.25 -6.56 -21.19
C GLY A 112 -1.49 -6.09 -21.94
N THR A 113 -2.49 -6.96 -22.12
CA THR A 113 -3.78 -6.65 -22.73
C THR A 113 -4.92 -7.19 -21.86
N PRO A 114 -5.17 -6.58 -20.68
CA PRO A 114 -6.23 -7.00 -19.79
C PRO A 114 -7.61 -6.84 -20.43
N ALA A 115 -8.60 -7.57 -19.92
CA ALA A 115 -9.98 -7.44 -20.38
C ALA A 115 -10.49 -6.00 -20.14
N PRO A 116 -11.21 -5.40 -21.10
CA PRO A 116 -11.75 -4.05 -20.93
C PRO A 116 -12.71 -3.97 -19.74
N ARG A 117 -12.74 -2.79 -19.10
CA ARG A 117 -13.57 -2.49 -17.93
C ARG A 117 -14.86 -1.81 -18.38
N CYS A 118 -15.99 -2.14 -17.76
CA CYS A 118 -17.21 -1.33 -17.92
C CYS A 118 -17.12 -0.10 -17.02
N LEU A 119 -17.05 1.09 -17.62
CA LEU A 119 -17.30 2.36 -16.95
C LEU A 119 -18.78 2.68 -17.07
N ALA A 120 -19.42 2.91 -15.93
CA ALA A 120 -20.83 3.26 -15.88
C ALA A 120 -21.07 4.62 -16.55
N LEU A 121 -21.98 4.65 -17.51
CA LEU A 121 -22.43 5.89 -18.12
C LEU A 121 -23.76 6.32 -17.50
N PRO A 122 -23.94 7.62 -17.19
CA PRO A 122 -25.23 8.12 -16.78
C PRO A 122 -26.23 7.97 -17.94
N VAL A 123 -27.43 7.46 -17.65
CA VAL A 123 -28.50 7.31 -18.64
C VAL A 123 -29.67 8.20 -18.28
N VAL A 124 -30.06 9.06 -19.22
CA VAL A 124 -31.26 9.89 -19.12
C VAL A 124 -32.43 9.23 -19.84
N GLY A 125 -33.62 9.32 -19.26
CA GLY A 125 -34.87 8.86 -19.85
C GLY A 125 -35.31 9.73 -21.02
N LEU A 126 -36.30 9.26 -21.77
CA LEU A 126 -36.88 9.99 -22.91
C LEU A 126 -37.57 11.30 -22.49
N ASP A 127 -37.94 11.40 -21.22
CA ASP A 127 -38.48 12.57 -20.54
C ASP A 127 -37.39 13.50 -19.99
N GLY A 128 -36.11 13.15 -20.15
CA GLY A 128 -34.96 13.89 -19.62
C GLY A 128 -34.69 13.66 -18.14
N ALA A 129 -35.47 12.82 -17.45
CA ALA A 129 -35.24 12.47 -16.05
C ALA A 129 -34.12 11.42 -15.92
N PRO A 130 -33.42 11.31 -14.78
CA PRO A 130 -32.50 10.20 -14.54
C PRO A 130 -33.26 8.87 -14.62
N SER A 131 -32.69 7.91 -15.36
CA SER A 131 -33.32 6.60 -15.56
C SER A 131 -32.64 5.53 -14.71
N ALA A 132 -33.36 4.44 -14.43
CA ALA A 132 -32.79 3.23 -13.82
C ALA A 132 -32.05 2.33 -14.82
N ALA A 133 -31.92 2.76 -16.08
CA ALA A 133 -31.18 2.01 -17.09
C ALA A 133 -29.67 2.11 -16.84
N THR A 134 -28.95 1.02 -17.09
CA THR A 134 -27.50 0.95 -16.97
C THR A 134 -26.88 0.93 -18.36
N ALA A 135 -25.97 1.86 -18.64
CA ALA A 135 -25.12 1.81 -19.83
C ALA A 135 -23.64 1.66 -19.42
N CYS A 136 -22.90 0.92 -20.23
CA CYS A 136 -21.48 0.61 -20.03
C CYS A 136 -20.67 1.12 -21.22
N GLN A 137 -19.65 1.94 -20.96
CA GLN A 137 -18.56 2.12 -21.91
C GLN A 137 -17.46 1.10 -21.62
N MET A 138 -17.13 0.26 -22.59
CA MET A 138 -15.98 -0.65 -22.46
C MET A 138 -14.70 0.13 -22.75
N VAL A 139 -13.86 0.29 -21.74
CA VAL A 139 -12.58 1.01 -21.85
C VAL A 139 -11.44 0.05 -21.51
N ALA A 140 -10.42 0.04 -22.36
CA ALA A 140 -9.21 -0.75 -22.13
C ALA A 140 -8.23 0.04 -21.25
N ASP A 141 -7.55 -0.67 -20.36
CA ASP A 141 -6.43 -0.11 -19.61
C ASP A 141 -5.20 0.02 -20.53
N THR A 142 -4.33 0.98 -20.25
CA THR A 142 -3.06 1.14 -20.98
C THR A 142 -1.96 0.46 -20.19
N CYS A 143 -1.26 -0.48 -20.82
CA CYS A 143 -0.21 -1.26 -20.16
C CYS A 143 1.14 -1.11 -20.87
N GLU A 144 2.19 -0.91 -20.08
CA GLU A 144 3.58 -0.92 -20.54
C GLU A 144 4.32 -2.10 -19.93
N ARG A 145 5.14 -2.79 -20.74
CA ARG A 145 5.99 -3.87 -20.26
C ARG A 145 7.09 -3.30 -19.35
N ILE A 146 7.28 -3.92 -18.20
CA ILE A 146 8.37 -3.57 -17.30
C ILE A 146 9.71 -4.00 -17.95
N PRO A 147 10.74 -3.13 -17.97
CA PRO A 147 12.06 -3.48 -18.49
C PRO A 147 12.67 -4.67 -17.75
N ASP A 148 13.45 -5.51 -18.44
CA ASP A 148 14.04 -6.73 -17.87
C ASP A 148 14.90 -6.45 -16.63
N GLY A 149 15.64 -5.33 -16.63
CA GLY A 149 16.45 -4.91 -15.48
C GLY A 149 15.63 -4.60 -14.22
N ALA A 150 14.35 -4.23 -14.36
CA ALA A 150 13.43 -3.94 -13.26
C ALA A 150 12.46 -5.09 -12.96
N ALA A 151 12.55 -6.22 -13.68
CA ALA A 151 11.59 -7.31 -13.58
C ALA A 151 11.58 -7.95 -12.19
N CYS A 152 12.74 -8.18 -11.59
CA CYS A 152 12.81 -8.81 -10.26
C CYS A 152 12.21 -7.94 -9.15
N ASP A 153 12.48 -6.63 -9.18
CA ASP A 153 11.87 -5.69 -8.24
C ASP A 153 10.35 -5.63 -8.42
N ALA A 154 9.86 -5.66 -9.67
CA ALA A 154 8.44 -5.71 -9.95
C ALA A 154 7.79 -7.00 -9.46
N TRP A 155 8.42 -8.16 -9.66
CA TRP A 155 7.91 -9.44 -9.15
C TRP A 155 7.92 -9.50 -7.62
N GLN A 156 8.90 -8.89 -6.96
CA GLN A 156 8.90 -8.76 -5.50
C GLN A 156 7.77 -7.84 -5.02
N GLN A 157 7.49 -6.75 -5.72
CA GLN A 157 6.33 -5.89 -5.44
C GLN A 157 5.02 -6.66 -5.63
N TYR A 158 4.89 -7.42 -6.72
CA TYR A 158 3.72 -8.24 -7.00
C TYR A 158 3.51 -9.33 -5.93
N ALA A 159 4.58 -9.96 -5.44
CA ALA A 159 4.53 -10.92 -4.33
C ALA A 159 3.99 -10.29 -3.04
N ARG A 160 4.41 -9.06 -2.71
CA ARG A 160 3.88 -8.32 -1.55
C ARG A 160 2.40 -7.97 -1.72
N GLN A 161 1.96 -7.62 -2.93
CA GLN A 161 0.55 -7.38 -3.22
C GLN A 161 -0.28 -8.66 -3.07
N ALA A 162 0.22 -9.80 -3.57
CA ALA A 162 -0.42 -11.09 -3.43
C ALA A 162 -0.49 -11.55 -1.96
N GLU A 163 0.57 -11.33 -1.18
CA GLU A 163 0.55 -11.60 0.26
C GLU A 163 -0.48 -10.74 0.97
N ALA A 164 -0.52 -9.44 0.69
CA ALA A 164 -1.49 -8.53 1.28
C ALA A 164 -2.92 -8.95 0.94
N ALA A 165 -3.18 -9.36 -0.32
CA ALA A 165 -4.47 -9.89 -0.73
C ALA A 165 -4.85 -11.17 0.03
N TRP A 166 -3.88 -12.05 0.32
CA TRP A 166 -4.13 -13.25 1.13
C TRP A 166 -4.38 -12.93 2.60
N ARG A 167 -3.59 -12.03 3.19
CA ARG A 167 -3.64 -11.72 4.63
C ARG A 167 -4.81 -10.83 5.01
N PHE A 168 -5.20 -9.91 4.12
CA PHE A 168 -6.16 -8.85 4.42
C PHE A 168 -7.37 -8.84 3.47
N GLY A 169 -7.42 -9.74 2.48
CA GLY A 169 -8.56 -9.88 1.59
C GLY A 169 -9.80 -10.45 2.27
N ARG A 170 -10.90 -10.54 1.52
CA ARG A 170 -12.16 -11.11 2.03
C ARG A 170 -11.99 -12.62 2.28
N ALA A 171 -12.59 -13.12 3.35
CA ALA A 171 -12.34 -14.47 3.83
C ALA A 171 -12.74 -15.55 2.81
N GLU A 172 -13.80 -15.30 2.04
CA GLU A 172 -14.27 -16.20 0.97
C GLU A 172 -13.25 -16.39 -0.16
N ASP A 173 -12.37 -15.41 -0.39
CA ASP A 173 -11.34 -15.45 -1.43
C ASP A 173 -9.99 -16.00 -0.92
N GLY A 174 -9.90 -16.36 0.37
CA GLY A 174 -8.63 -16.69 1.04
C GLY A 174 -7.81 -17.79 0.37
N ALA A 175 -8.45 -18.90 -0.02
CA ALA A 175 -7.76 -20.02 -0.69
C ALA A 175 -7.22 -19.63 -2.08
N LYS A 176 -7.97 -18.81 -2.83
CA LYS A 176 -7.53 -18.28 -4.13
C LYS A 176 -6.33 -17.35 -3.95
N HIS A 177 -6.39 -16.44 -2.99
CA HIS A 177 -5.28 -15.52 -2.72
C HIS A 177 -4.02 -16.23 -2.21
N GLN A 178 -4.18 -17.26 -1.38
CA GLN A 178 -3.06 -18.08 -0.93
C GLN A 178 -2.38 -18.80 -2.10
N ALA A 179 -3.16 -19.46 -2.96
CA ALA A 179 -2.63 -20.16 -4.13
C ALA A 179 -1.90 -19.21 -5.09
N GLU A 180 -2.41 -18.00 -5.26
CA GLU A 180 -1.77 -16.95 -6.06
C GLU A 180 -0.44 -16.52 -5.44
N PHE A 181 -0.40 -16.25 -4.12
CA PHE A 181 0.83 -15.90 -3.43
C PHE A 181 1.89 -17.00 -3.56
N GLU A 182 1.52 -18.27 -3.36
CA GLU A 182 2.42 -19.41 -3.53
C GLU A 182 2.95 -19.55 -4.96
N ARG A 183 2.11 -19.27 -5.97
CA ARG A 183 2.52 -19.25 -7.37
C ARG A 183 3.53 -18.14 -7.64
N VAL A 184 3.28 -16.92 -7.16
CA VAL A 184 4.20 -15.78 -7.32
C VAL A 184 5.53 -16.06 -6.61
N GLN A 185 5.50 -16.64 -5.41
CA GLN A 185 6.71 -17.05 -4.68
C GLN A 185 7.53 -18.10 -5.43
N ARG A 186 6.87 -19.01 -6.15
CA ARG A 186 7.56 -19.99 -7.01
C ARG A 186 8.27 -19.30 -8.18
N VAL A 187 7.63 -18.34 -8.86
CA VAL A 187 8.27 -17.56 -9.94
C VAL A 187 9.54 -16.87 -9.44
N LEU A 188 9.49 -16.25 -8.26
CA LEU A 188 10.65 -15.59 -7.67
C LEU A 188 11.81 -16.57 -7.36
N ARG A 189 11.50 -17.76 -6.83
CA ARG A 189 12.50 -18.76 -6.46
C ARG A 189 13.12 -19.48 -7.66
N GLU A 190 12.35 -19.72 -8.72
CA GLU A 190 12.77 -20.51 -9.87
C GLU A 190 13.36 -19.66 -11.01
N SER A 191 13.23 -18.33 -10.93
CA SER A 191 13.81 -17.41 -11.91
C SER A 191 15.19 -16.89 -11.50
N THR A 192 15.83 -16.14 -12.40
CA THR A 192 17.06 -15.38 -12.10
C THR A 192 16.92 -14.43 -10.91
N CYS A 193 15.70 -14.11 -10.46
CA CYS A 193 15.46 -13.24 -9.32
C CYS A 193 15.94 -13.79 -7.98
N ALA A 194 16.04 -15.12 -7.83
CA ALA A 194 16.63 -15.74 -6.65
C ALA A 194 18.12 -15.37 -6.48
N GLN A 195 18.79 -14.99 -7.57
CA GLN A 195 20.19 -14.60 -7.62
C GLN A 195 20.36 -13.07 -7.70
N ALA A 196 19.27 -12.33 -7.96
CA ALA A 196 19.30 -10.89 -8.11
C ALA A 196 19.46 -10.21 -6.74
N LYS A 197 20.41 -9.28 -6.65
CA LYS A 197 20.60 -8.46 -5.45
C LYS A 197 19.45 -7.43 -5.38
N PRO A 198 18.78 -7.25 -4.23
CA PRO A 198 17.72 -6.26 -4.11
C PRO A 198 18.28 -4.84 -4.27
N GLY A 199 17.72 -4.06 -5.21
CA GLY A 199 17.93 -2.62 -5.34
C GLY A 199 19.21 -2.16 -6.07
N ALA A 200 19.52 -2.73 -7.23
CA ALA A 200 20.55 -2.20 -8.14
C ALA A 200 19.93 -1.32 -9.24
#